data_AF-A0A662WE03-F1
#
_entry.id   AF-A0A662WE03-F1
#
_cell.length_a   1.000
_cell.length_b   1.000
_cell.length_c   1.000
_cell.angle_alpha   90.00
_cell.angle_beta   90.00
_cell.angle_gamma   90.00
#
_symmetry.space_group_name_H-M   'P 1'
#
loop_
_entity.id
_entity.type
_entity.pdbx_description
1 polymer ?
#
loop_
_entity_poly.entity_id
_entity_poly.type
_entity_poly.pdbx_seq_one_letter_code
_entity_poly.pdbx_strand_id
1 'polypeptide(L)'
;MKSAKNVHGEIFKTLGIFILSAIGYLLSFFAPTGALSNFLNIKTIPCLGLGLLSGILYIFWIALAREFYGRGHGTIVAILTISFILLGGPWYGITDPVYFGIFGFLSFLAMGTLTDFWNGGIGSVSCLVINWIAFSYFRNFSPSPLWLALLVLLISFISGAVFDYLAKLFVNRVSTFSSFS
;
A
#
# COMPACT_ATOMS: atom_id res chain seq x y z
N MET A 1 1.88 -21.33 -30.70
CA MET A 1 0.90 -21.74 -29.67
C MET A 1 1.60 -21.76 -28.31
N LYS A 2 1.17 -20.94 -27.32
CA LYS A 2 1.72 -21.03 -25.95
C LYS A 2 1.28 -22.38 -25.34
N SER A 3 2.22 -23.15 -24.81
CA SER A 3 1.95 -24.45 -24.17
C SER A 3 0.91 -24.31 -23.05
N ALA A 4 0.00 -25.28 -22.89
CA ALA A 4 -1.09 -25.26 -21.90
C ALA A 4 -0.58 -25.07 -20.46
N LYS A 5 0.63 -25.56 -20.14
CA LYS A 5 1.30 -25.35 -18.83
C LYS A 5 1.60 -23.86 -18.57
N ASN A 6 1.85 -23.10 -19.63
CA ASN A 6 2.10 -21.67 -19.57
C ASN A 6 0.81 -20.88 -19.32
N VAL A 7 -0.34 -21.35 -19.84
CA VAL A 7 -1.65 -20.71 -19.62
C VAL A 7 -2.10 -20.87 -18.18
N HIS A 8 -1.98 -22.07 -17.59
CA HIS A 8 -2.37 -22.31 -16.20
C HIS A 8 -1.54 -21.50 -15.20
N GLY A 9 -0.23 -21.36 -15.46
CA GLY A 9 0.65 -20.53 -14.62
C GLY A 9 0.26 -19.05 -14.64
N GLU A 10 -0.05 -18.50 -15.81
CA GLU A 10 -0.48 -17.09 -15.92
C GLU A 10 -1.86 -16.83 -15.29
N ILE A 11 -2.80 -17.79 -15.40
CA ILE A 11 -4.08 -17.72 -14.68
C ILE A 11 -3.84 -17.71 -13.16
N PHE A 12 -2.96 -18.57 -12.65
CA PHE A 12 -2.65 -18.62 -11.22
C PHE A 12 -2.04 -17.31 -10.71
N LYS A 13 -1.08 -16.73 -11.44
CA LYS A 13 -0.50 -15.41 -11.10
C LYS A 13 -1.57 -14.33 -11.07
N THR A 14 -2.41 -14.30 -12.09
CA THR A 14 -3.49 -13.31 -12.20
C THR A 14 -4.46 -13.41 -11.03
N LEU A 15 -4.93 -14.62 -10.72
CA LEU A 15 -5.80 -14.87 -9.56
C LEU A 15 -5.12 -14.45 -8.25
N GLY A 16 -3.85 -14.80 -8.08
CA GLY A 16 -3.06 -14.40 -6.92
C GLY A 16 -2.99 -12.89 -6.73
N ILE A 17 -2.68 -12.14 -7.78
CA ILE A 17 -2.68 -10.67 -7.77
C ILE A 17 -4.04 -10.13 -7.33
N PHE A 18 -5.13 -10.60 -7.93
CA PHE A 18 -6.49 -10.16 -7.58
C PHE A 18 -6.84 -10.45 -6.12
N ILE A 19 -6.48 -11.63 -5.62
CA ILE A 19 -6.70 -12.02 -4.23
C ILE A 19 -5.91 -11.11 -3.27
N LEU A 20 -4.62 -10.87 -3.54
CA LEU A 20 -3.78 -10.02 -2.72
C LEU A 20 -4.29 -8.57 -2.69
N SER A 21 -4.72 -8.04 -3.84
CA SER A 21 -5.34 -6.71 -3.91
C SER A 21 -6.67 -6.64 -3.17
N ALA A 22 -7.51 -7.66 -3.28
CA ALA A 22 -8.77 -7.74 -2.56
C ALA A 22 -8.55 -7.79 -1.04
N ILE A 23 -7.56 -8.55 -0.57
CA ILE A 23 -7.17 -8.58 0.85
C ILE A 23 -6.71 -7.19 1.32
N GLY A 24 -5.80 -6.54 0.57
CA GLY A 24 -5.35 -5.19 0.90
C GLY A 24 -6.50 -4.17 0.96
N TYR A 25 -7.43 -4.25 0.00
CA TYR A 25 -8.65 -3.44 0.00
C TYR A 25 -9.54 -3.70 1.22
N LEU A 26 -9.87 -4.96 1.50
CA LEU A 26 -10.75 -5.33 2.62
C LEU A 26 -10.14 -4.93 3.95
N LEU A 27 -8.84 -5.17 4.15
CA LEU A 27 -8.14 -4.73 5.35
C LEU A 27 -8.20 -3.22 5.51
N SER A 28 -8.09 -2.47 4.42
CA SER A 28 -8.17 -1.00 4.46
C SER A 28 -9.57 -0.51 4.82
N PHE A 29 -10.61 -1.21 4.36
CA PHE A 29 -11.99 -0.91 4.71
C PHE A 29 -12.30 -1.18 6.19
N PHE A 30 -11.80 -2.28 6.73
CA PHE A 30 -11.99 -2.65 8.14
C PHE A 30 -10.95 -2.03 9.09
N ALA A 31 -9.90 -1.41 8.56
CA ALA A 31 -8.85 -0.82 9.38
C ALA A 31 -9.40 0.39 10.14
N PRO A 32 -9.15 0.47 11.46
CA PRO A 32 -9.60 1.57 12.29
C PRO A 32 -8.72 2.83 12.10
N THR A 33 -8.40 3.21 10.86
CA THR A 33 -7.46 4.31 10.56
C THR A 33 -7.95 5.66 11.11
N GLY A 34 -9.25 5.94 11.01
CA GLY A 34 -9.87 7.12 11.62
C GLY A 34 -9.97 7.03 13.15
N ALA A 35 -10.27 5.84 13.68
CA ALA A 35 -10.33 5.62 15.13
C ALA A 35 -8.94 5.71 15.78
N LEU A 36 -7.86 5.34 15.06
CA LEU A 36 -6.48 5.46 15.54
C LEU A 36 -6.06 6.92 15.74
N SER A 37 -6.43 7.81 14.81
CA SER A 37 -6.18 9.25 14.95
C SER A 37 -6.91 9.84 16.16
N ASN A 38 -8.15 9.41 16.40
CA ASN A 38 -8.91 9.81 17.57
C ASN A 38 -8.32 9.24 18.88
N PHE A 39 -7.90 7.97 18.88
CA PHE A 39 -7.29 7.31 20.04
C PHE A 39 -5.97 7.99 20.45
N LEU A 40 -5.12 8.32 19.48
CA LEU A 40 -3.87 9.03 19.71
C LEU A 40 -4.07 10.53 20.00
N ASN A 41 -5.30 11.03 19.84
CA ASN A 41 -5.65 12.45 19.94
C ASN A 41 -4.80 13.36 19.02
N ILE A 42 -4.37 12.83 17.86
CA ILE A 42 -3.58 13.53 16.85
C ILE A 42 -4.44 13.75 15.63
N LYS A 43 -4.95 14.98 15.46
CA LYS A 43 -5.78 15.41 14.32
C LYS A 43 -5.04 16.33 13.35
N THR A 44 -3.82 16.72 13.68
CA THR A 44 -3.02 17.71 12.93
C THR A 44 -2.17 17.09 11.82
N ILE A 45 -2.13 15.75 11.76
CA ILE A 45 -1.40 15.01 10.73
C ILE A 45 -2.41 14.38 9.75
N PRO A 46 -2.50 14.87 8.50
CA PRO A 46 -3.31 14.23 7.48
C PRO A 46 -2.85 12.79 7.24
N CYS A 47 -3.78 11.90 6.94
CA CYS A 47 -3.47 10.52 6.58
C CYS A 47 -2.69 9.74 7.65
N LEU A 48 -2.78 10.11 8.94
CA LEU A 48 -2.00 9.50 10.02
C LEU A 48 -2.14 7.97 10.05
N GLY A 49 -3.37 7.45 9.91
CA GLY A 49 -3.62 6.01 9.88
C GLY A 49 -2.90 5.30 8.73
N LEU A 50 -2.81 5.93 7.55
CA LEU A 50 -2.02 5.41 6.43
C LEU A 50 -0.53 5.42 6.79
N GLY A 51 -0.02 6.50 7.38
CA GLY A 51 1.38 6.58 7.81
C GLY A 51 1.77 5.46 8.78
N LEU A 52 0.94 5.20 9.79
CA LEU A 52 1.25 4.21 10.83
C LEU A 52 1.03 2.76 10.37
N LEU A 53 -0.03 2.50 9.60
CA LEU A 53 -0.48 1.13 9.28
C LEU A 53 -0.19 0.69 7.84
N SER A 54 0.39 1.55 7.00
CA SER A 54 0.71 1.24 5.59
C SER A 54 1.47 -0.08 5.40
N GLY A 55 2.36 -0.43 6.34
CA GLY A 55 3.13 -1.67 6.32
C GLY A 55 2.25 -2.91 6.16
N ILE A 56 1.38 -3.16 7.14
CA ILE A 56 0.48 -4.32 7.13
C ILE A 56 -0.67 -4.17 6.13
N LEU A 57 -1.18 -2.94 5.93
CA LEU A 57 -2.36 -2.73 5.07
C LEU A 57 -2.03 -2.86 3.58
N TYR A 58 -0.81 -2.49 3.17
CA TYR A 58 -0.46 -2.41 1.76
C TYR A 58 0.89 -3.06 1.44
N ILE A 59 1.95 -2.64 2.13
CA ILE A 59 3.32 -3.01 1.75
C ILE A 59 3.54 -4.51 1.80
N PHE A 60 3.02 -5.19 2.84
CA PHE A 60 3.13 -6.64 2.95
C PHE A 60 2.58 -7.34 1.70
N TRP A 61 1.38 -6.98 1.24
CA TRP A 61 0.71 -7.61 0.09
C TRP A 61 1.37 -7.27 -1.24
N ILE A 62 1.83 -6.03 -1.39
CA ILE A 62 2.61 -5.56 -2.55
C ILE A 62 3.91 -6.35 -2.66
N ALA A 63 4.68 -6.39 -1.56
CA ALA A 63 5.94 -7.13 -1.51
C ALA A 63 5.70 -8.64 -1.71
N LEU A 64 4.63 -9.20 -1.15
CA LEU A 64 4.31 -10.62 -1.32
C LEU A 64 4.07 -10.99 -2.79
N ALA A 65 3.39 -10.14 -3.54
CA ALA A 65 3.21 -10.32 -4.98
C ALA A 65 4.53 -10.22 -5.75
N ARG A 66 5.39 -9.26 -5.39
CA ARG A 66 6.75 -9.14 -5.94
C ARG A 66 7.57 -10.41 -5.73
N GLU A 67 7.52 -10.98 -4.53
CA GLU A 67 8.30 -12.17 -4.18
C GLU A 67 7.75 -13.45 -4.83
N PHE A 68 6.43 -13.65 -4.90
CA PHE A 68 5.85 -14.85 -5.51
C PHE A 68 5.83 -14.82 -7.04
N TYR A 69 5.50 -13.68 -7.63
CA TYR A 69 5.22 -13.58 -9.06
C TYR A 69 6.27 -12.80 -9.85
N GLY A 70 7.16 -12.11 -9.15
CA GLY A 70 8.27 -11.36 -9.72
C GLY A 70 8.01 -9.84 -9.80
N ARG A 71 9.05 -9.12 -10.21
CA ARG A 71 9.06 -7.65 -10.30
C ARG A 71 7.90 -7.12 -11.15
N GLY A 72 7.29 -6.03 -10.71
CA GLY A 72 6.13 -5.38 -11.36
C GLY A 72 4.78 -5.88 -10.86
N HIS A 73 4.70 -7.10 -10.31
CA HIS A 73 3.42 -7.64 -9.83
C HIS A 73 2.95 -6.95 -8.55
N GLY A 74 3.85 -6.47 -7.69
CA GLY A 74 3.48 -5.65 -6.53
C GLY A 74 2.90 -4.30 -6.94
N THR A 75 3.43 -3.68 -7.99
CA THR A 75 2.89 -2.45 -8.58
C THR A 75 1.47 -2.67 -9.08
N ILE A 76 1.21 -3.78 -9.79
CA ILE A 76 -0.14 -4.13 -10.23
C ILE A 76 -1.06 -4.33 -9.01
N VAL A 77 -0.59 -5.02 -7.97
CA VAL A 77 -1.35 -5.19 -6.73
C VAL A 77 -1.73 -3.84 -6.13
N ALA A 78 -0.80 -2.89 -6.03
CA ALA A 78 -1.06 -1.56 -5.50
C ALA A 78 -2.12 -0.79 -6.33
N ILE A 79 -2.00 -0.82 -7.65
CA ILE A 79 -2.94 -0.16 -8.58
C ILE A 79 -4.34 -0.76 -8.47
N LEU A 80 -4.45 -2.08 -8.40
CA LEU A 80 -5.74 -2.76 -8.24
C LEU A 80 -6.34 -2.47 -6.87
N THR A 81 -5.54 -2.45 -5.81
CA THR A 81 -6.00 -2.10 -4.46
C THR A 81 -6.62 -0.71 -4.43
N ILE A 82 -5.93 0.32 -4.96
CA ILE A 82 -6.50 1.67 -5.00
C ILE A 82 -7.72 1.76 -5.91
N SER A 83 -7.75 1.00 -7.01
CA SER A 83 -8.92 0.93 -7.89
C SER A 83 -10.14 0.39 -7.13
N PHE A 84 -9.98 -0.67 -6.34
CA PHE A 84 -11.05 -1.18 -5.48
C PHE A 84 -11.47 -0.17 -4.41
N ILE A 85 -10.52 0.54 -3.78
CA ILE A 85 -10.85 1.58 -2.80
C ILE A 85 -11.68 2.70 -3.46
N LEU A 86 -11.28 3.17 -4.65
CA LEU A 86 -11.97 4.25 -5.37
C LEU A 86 -13.35 3.84 -5.91
N LEU A 87 -13.58 2.55 -6.17
CA LEU A 87 -14.92 2.03 -6.47
C LEU A 87 -15.85 2.09 -5.25
N GLY A 88 -15.30 1.98 -4.03
CA GLY A 88 -16.06 2.09 -2.79
C GLY A 88 -16.46 3.54 -2.44
N GLY A 89 -15.75 4.54 -2.97
CA GLY A 89 -16.07 5.94 -2.75
C GLY A 89 -14.91 6.89 -3.06
N PRO A 90 -15.14 8.22 -2.91
CA PRO A 90 -14.11 9.22 -3.13
C PRO A 90 -12.92 9.04 -2.18
N TRP A 91 -11.72 9.34 -2.67
CA TRP A 91 -10.49 9.25 -1.87
C TRP A 91 -10.57 10.15 -0.64
N TYR A 92 -10.45 9.55 0.56
CA TYR A 92 -10.69 10.21 1.86
C TYR A 92 -12.06 10.90 2.01
N GLY A 93 -13.07 10.51 1.23
CA GLY A 93 -14.37 11.17 1.26
C GLY A 93 -14.41 12.53 0.56
N ILE A 94 -13.31 12.96 -0.10
CA ILE A 94 -13.20 14.28 -0.70
C ILE A 94 -13.82 14.27 -2.09
N THR A 95 -14.89 15.04 -2.25
CA THR A 95 -15.61 15.20 -3.53
C THR A 95 -15.28 16.51 -4.26
N ASP A 96 -14.60 17.44 -3.59
CA ASP A 96 -14.17 18.72 -4.16
C ASP A 96 -12.67 18.97 -3.87
N PRO A 97 -11.81 19.00 -4.91
CA PRO A 97 -12.14 18.83 -6.34
C PRO A 97 -12.56 17.39 -6.68
N VAL A 98 -13.43 17.21 -7.69
CA VAL A 98 -13.96 15.89 -8.12
C VAL A 98 -12.84 14.91 -8.51
N TYR A 99 -11.72 15.42 -8.99
CA TYR A 99 -10.56 14.64 -9.40
C TYR A 99 -9.57 14.33 -8.26
N PHE A 100 -9.90 14.63 -6.99
CA PHE A 100 -8.99 14.39 -5.86
C PHE A 100 -8.54 12.92 -5.75
N GLY A 101 -9.37 11.99 -6.24
CA GLY A 101 -9.02 10.56 -6.34
C GLY A 101 -7.76 10.25 -7.17
N ILE A 102 -7.36 11.12 -8.10
CA ILE A 102 -6.12 10.98 -8.87
C ILE A 102 -4.91 10.95 -7.94
N PHE A 103 -4.90 11.74 -6.86
CA PHE A 103 -3.79 11.71 -5.90
C PHE A 103 -3.71 10.40 -5.14
N GLY A 104 -4.85 9.79 -4.81
CA GLY A 104 -4.88 8.43 -4.26
C GLY A 104 -4.24 7.43 -5.22
N PHE A 105 -4.63 7.49 -6.49
CA PHE A 105 -4.06 6.62 -7.54
C PHE A 105 -2.55 6.82 -7.71
N LEU A 106 -2.09 8.07 -7.84
CA LEU A 106 -0.66 8.41 -7.97
C LEU A 106 0.14 7.96 -6.75
N SER A 107 -0.40 8.14 -5.54
CA SER A 107 0.23 7.69 -4.30
C SER A 107 0.43 6.17 -4.25
N PHE A 108 -0.56 5.39 -4.72
CA PHE A 108 -0.44 3.93 -4.77
C PHE A 108 0.44 3.44 -5.91
N LEU A 109 0.42 4.14 -7.05
CA LEU A 109 1.37 3.88 -8.12
C LEU A 109 2.81 4.07 -7.64
N ALA A 110 3.09 5.19 -6.95
CA ALA A 110 4.39 5.44 -6.34
C ALA A 110 4.73 4.40 -5.26
N MET A 111 3.79 4.07 -4.37
CA MET A 111 3.99 3.04 -3.35
C MET A 111 4.37 1.69 -3.97
N GLY A 112 3.58 1.23 -4.93
CA GLY A 112 3.76 -0.06 -5.60
C GLY A 112 5.09 -0.12 -6.33
N THR A 113 5.38 0.89 -7.16
CA THR A 113 6.64 0.95 -7.91
C THR A 113 7.85 1.01 -6.96
N LEU A 114 7.90 1.95 -6.02
CA LEU A 114 9.07 2.10 -5.15
C LEU A 114 9.26 0.90 -4.20
N THR A 115 8.18 0.24 -3.80
CA THR A 115 8.26 -1.05 -3.09
C THR A 115 8.84 -2.14 -4.00
N ASP A 116 8.36 -2.23 -5.24
CA ASP A 116 8.84 -3.24 -6.21
C ASP A 116 10.32 -3.07 -6.56
N PHE A 117 10.77 -1.82 -6.66
CA PHE A 117 12.07 -1.49 -7.21
C PHE A 117 13.14 -1.28 -6.14
N TRP A 118 12.78 -0.78 -4.96
CA TRP A 118 13.72 -0.44 -3.89
C TRP A 118 13.38 -1.12 -2.57
N ASN A 119 12.40 -0.61 -1.84
CA ASN A 119 11.91 -1.22 -0.60
C ASN A 119 10.58 -0.58 -0.18
N GLY A 120 9.81 -1.34 0.62
CA GLY A 120 8.52 -0.93 1.13
C GLY A 120 8.54 0.28 2.06
N GLY A 121 9.67 0.59 2.70
CA GLY A 121 9.81 1.81 3.49
C GLY A 121 9.73 3.07 2.63
N ILE A 122 10.48 3.11 1.53
CA ILE A 122 10.42 4.22 0.56
C ILE A 122 9.05 4.27 -0.11
N GLY A 123 8.50 3.11 -0.48
CA GLY A 123 7.13 3.03 -1.03
C GLY A 123 6.09 3.64 -0.10
N SER A 124 6.13 3.27 1.19
CA SER A 124 5.22 3.79 2.21
C SER A 124 5.36 5.31 2.37
N VAL A 125 6.58 5.81 2.54
CA VAL A 125 6.87 7.25 2.68
C VAL A 125 6.39 8.03 1.46
N SER A 126 6.61 7.51 0.25
CA SER A 126 6.21 8.20 -0.98
C SER A 126 4.69 8.41 -1.06
N CYS A 127 3.91 7.40 -0.68
CA CYS A 127 2.46 7.51 -0.64
C CYS A 127 2.01 8.59 0.35
N LEU A 128 2.63 8.62 1.52
CA LEU A 128 2.30 9.59 2.55
C LEU A 128 2.64 11.03 2.10
N VAL A 129 3.83 11.23 1.52
CA VAL A 129 4.29 12.53 1.02
C VAL A 129 3.40 13.04 -0.11
N ILE A 130 3.04 12.21 -1.09
CA ILE A 130 2.16 12.63 -2.20
C ILE A 130 0.80 13.06 -1.65
N ASN A 131 0.23 12.29 -0.71
CA ASN A 131 -1.03 12.67 -0.07
C ASN A 131 -0.88 13.99 0.72
N TRP A 132 0.19 14.17 1.49
CA TRP A 132 0.41 15.42 2.24
C TRP A 132 0.54 16.64 1.35
N ILE A 133 1.20 16.52 0.19
CA ILE A 133 1.27 17.59 -0.81
C ILE A 133 -0.15 17.91 -1.32
N ALA A 134 -0.94 16.89 -1.68
CA ALA A 134 -2.32 17.09 -2.14
C ALA A 134 -3.20 17.76 -1.07
N PHE A 135 -3.14 17.30 0.19
CA PHE A 135 -3.88 17.90 1.30
C PHE A 135 -3.44 19.34 1.59
N SER A 136 -2.14 19.63 1.52
CA SER A 136 -1.62 20.98 1.73
C SER A 136 -2.13 21.94 0.65
N TYR A 137 -2.12 21.50 -0.62
CA TYR A 137 -2.53 22.35 -1.74
C TYR A 137 -4.05 22.55 -1.83
N PHE A 138 -4.83 21.46 -1.76
CA PHE A 138 -6.28 21.54 -2.02
C PHE A 138 -7.12 21.79 -0.77
N ARG A 139 -6.62 21.46 0.43
CA ARG A 139 -7.39 21.53 1.67
C ARG A 139 -6.77 22.47 2.70
N ASN A 140 -5.67 23.16 2.36
CA ASN A 140 -4.88 23.97 3.30
C ASN A 140 -4.54 23.21 4.59
N PHE A 141 -4.38 21.88 4.49
CA PHE A 141 -4.15 21.00 5.62
C PHE A 141 -2.78 20.36 5.51
N SER A 142 -1.80 21.02 6.10
CA SER A 142 -0.42 20.55 6.13
C SER A 142 -0.13 19.80 7.43
N PRO A 143 0.72 18.75 7.38
CA PRO A 143 1.15 18.04 8.56
C PRO A 143 1.89 19.00 9.50
N SER A 144 1.35 19.18 10.70
CA SER A 144 1.97 20.00 11.74
C SER A 144 1.84 19.34 13.12
N PRO A 145 2.76 19.61 14.05
CA PRO A 145 4.05 20.29 13.87
C PRO A 145 5.07 19.45 13.11
N LEU A 146 6.13 20.08 12.58
CA LEU A 146 7.14 19.43 11.72
C LEU A 146 7.81 18.21 12.38
N TRP A 147 8.15 18.28 13.66
CA TRP A 147 8.78 17.16 14.37
C TRP A 147 7.89 15.91 14.40
N LEU A 148 6.58 16.09 14.52
CA LEU A 148 5.61 15.00 14.52
C LEU A 148 5.44 14.44 13.10
N ALA A 149 5.42 15.31 12.09
CA ALA A 149 5.43 14.88 10.70
C ALA A 149 6.65 14.00 10.38
N LEU A 150 7.85 14.44 10.77
CA LEU A 150 9.08 13.66 10.59
C LEU A 150 9.03 12.32 11.32
N LEU A 151 8.49 12.28 12.53
CA LEU A 151 8.28 11.05 13.28
C LEU A 151 7.33 10.09 12.56
N VAL A 152 6.23 10.59 12.00
CA VAL A 152 5.28 9.77 11.24
C VAL A 152 5.93 9.24 9.94
N LEU A 153 6.73 10.06 9.24
CA LEU A 153 7.52 9.58 8.10
C LEU A 153 8.49 8.47 8.50
N LEU A 154 9.18 8.61 9.64
CA LEU A 154 10.10 7.60 10.14
C LEU A 154 9.37 6.29 10.50
N ILE A 155 8.23 6.37 11.20
CA ILE A 155 7.42 5.20 11.51
C ILE A 155 6.89 4.54 10.23
N SER A 156 6.41 5.34 9.28
CA SER A 156 5.95 4.87 7.97
C SER A 156 7.06 4.12 7.22
N PHE A 157 8.29 4.66 7.23
CA PHE A 157 9.45 4.00 6.67
C PHE A 157 9.76 2.67 7.36
N ILE A 158 9.85 2.65 8.69
CA ILE A 158 10.17 1.45 9.47
C ILE A 158 9.09 0.39 9.27
N SER A 159 7.82 0.77 9.37
CA SER A 159 6.67 -0.10 9.15
C SER A 159 6.72 -0.71 7.74
N GLY A 160 6.92 0.10 6.71
CA GLY A 160 7.07 -0.40 5.34
C GLY A 160 8.26 -1.35 5.18
N ALA A 161 9.43 -1.01 5.72
CA ALA A 161 10.62 -1.86 5.62
C ALA A 161 10.44 -3.21 6.35
N VAL A 162 9.83 -3.20 7.53
CA VAL A 162 9.55 -4.41 8.31
C VAL A 162 8.60 -5.33 7.54
N PHE A 163 7.49 -4.80 7.02
CA PHE A 163 6.50 -5.63 6.32
C PHE A 163 6.95 -6.11 4.93
N ASP A 164 7.81 -5.34 4.25
CA ASP A 164 8.51 -5.83 3.06
C ASP A 164 9.41 -7.03 3.41
N TYR A 165 10.21 -6.91 4.48
CA TYR A 165 11.06 -8.00 4.93
C TYR A 165 10.28 -9.23 5.40
N LEU A 166 9.16 -9.04 6.11
CA LEU A 166 8.28 -10.13 6.52
C LEU A 166 7.69 -10.88 5.31
N ALA A 167 7.33 -10.18 4.22
CA ALA A 167 6.87 -10.82 3.00
C ALA A 167 7.96 -11.72 2.39
N LYS A 168 9.22 -11.25 2.35
CA LYS A 168 10.37 -12.07 1.91
C LYS A 168 10.54 -13.32 2.76
N LEU A 169 10.49 -13.17 4.09
CA LEU A 169 10.59 -14.30 5.01
C LEU A 169 9.46 -15.31 4.83
N PHE A 170 8.24 -14.83 4.59
CA PHE A 170 7.09 -15.67 4.34
C PHE A 170 7.31 -16.55 3.09
N VAL A 171 7.72 -15.96 1.97
CA VAL A 171 7.97 -16.72 0.73
C VAL A 171 9.11 -17.72 0.91
N ASN A 172 10.21 -17.31 1.54
CA ASN A 172 11.35 -18.20 1.80
C ASN A 172 10.95 -19.42 2.66
N ARG A 173 10.05 -19.24 3.62
CA ARG A 173 9.53 -20.38 4.41
C ARG A 173 8.66 -21.29 3.57
N VAL A 174 7.73 -20.73 2.79
CA VAL A 174 6.83 -21.52 1.93
C VAL A 174 7.62 -22.33 0.90
N SER A 175 8.66 -21.74 0.27
CA SER A 175 9.51 -22.45 -0.69
C SER A 175 10.31 -23.57 -0.04
N THR A 176 10.81 -23.36 1.19
CA THR A 176 11.54 -24.39 1.94
C THR A 176 10.64 -25.60 2.24
N PHE A 177 9.37 -25.38 2.61
CA PHE A 177 8.44 -26.50 2.84
C PHE A 177 8.13 -27.28 1.56
N SER A 178 8.06 -26.62 0.40
CA SER A 178 7.81 -27.30 -0.88
C SER A 178 8.97 -28.17 -1.38
N SER A 179 10.19 -27.99 -0.86
CA SER A 179 11.35 -28.84 -1.20
C SER A 179 11.47 -30.11 -0.34
N PHE A 180 10.65 -30.26 0.70
CA PHE A 180 10.63 -31.43 1.58
C PHE A 180 9.40 -32.34 1.35
N SER A 181 8.53 -31.99 0.41
CA SER A 181 7.37 -32.79 -0.04
C SER A 181 7.59 -33.35 -1.44
#